data_AF-A0A1M7CG29-F1
#
_entry.id   AF-A0A1M7CG29-F1
#
_cell.length_a   1.000
_cell.length_b   1.000
_cell.length_c   1.000
_cell.angle_alpha   90.00
_cell.angle_beta   90.00
_cell.angle_gamma   90.00
#
_symmetry.space_group_name_H-M   'P 1'
#
loop_
_entity.id
_entity.type
_entity.pdbx_description
1 polymer ?
#
loop_
_entity_poly.entity_id
_entity_poly.type
_entity_poly.pdbx_seq_one_letter_code
_entity_poly.pdbx_strand_id
1 'polypeptide(L)'
;MNVRKIEEDLQGASNVLVLAPLTPDGNRAHMELVASTRPENVSLAAVTYTQPPGQWLGDWERSVGRSPREVRFIHASGMAQSETYDEQTSNTVTTEVVDPTDPMEIIVPLSDRLKEWSNGETQPVVSVQTLTVLLEYVDFDTAFRYLHILTHRIQAAGGIGYFQMDPDIHDPETTNTLKTLFDVVVEISDNGAEWTTTPAYSPDDEASESNETEESAESNDKPSDGPLSSIRSVLSGLFERKKPEDEKGETTVATTTEESPQQTEQRREPEQPPVGNLADEEMLTDEERIRSLLIQYGGRMKQADITTETSWSKSTVSRKLSKMEENDEITRVQIGRGNLVFLNGSEPEASKSPFEA
;
A
#
# COMPACT_ATOMS: atom_id res chain seq x y z
N MET A 1 3.42 -21.34 -12.02
CA MET A 1 3.98 -20.48 -13.08
C MET A 1 5.50 -20.62 -13.13
N ASN A 2 6.19 -20.17 -14.20
CA ASN A 2 7.65 -20.19 -14.26
C ASN A 2 8.22 -18.84 -13.81
N VAL A 3 8.59 -18.71 -12.53
CA VAL A 3 9.12 -17.47 -11.90
C VAL A 3 10.21 -16.80 -12.74
N ARG A 4 11.07 -17.61 -13.40
CA ARG A 4 12.12 -17.14 -14.30
C ARG A 4 11.63 -16.27 -15.46
N LYS A 5 10.45 -16.54 -16.02
CA LYS A 5 9.89 -15.71 -17.10
C LYS A 5 9.58 -14.30 -16.58
N ILE A 6 9.11 -14.21 -15.34
CA ILE A 6 8.78 -12.93 -14.70
C ILE A 6 10.07 -12.19 -14.31
N GLU A 7 11.08 -12.90 -13.81
CA GLU A 7 12.44 -12.34 -13.62
C GLU A 7 13.05 -11.80 -14.94
N GLU A 8 12.81 -12.49 -16.06
CA GLU A 8 13.22 -12.05 -17.42
C GLU A 8 12.39 -10.84 -17.91
N ASP A 9 11.07 -10.88 -17.77
CA ASP A 9 10.15 -9.80 -18.21
C ASP A 9 10.33 -8.50 -17.38
N LEU A 10 10.78 -8.60 -16.13
CA LEU A 10 11.12 -7.45 -15.26
C LEU A 10 12.54 -6.91 -15.46
N GLN A 11 13.36 -7.51 -16.34
CA GLN A 11 14.76 -7.14 -16.49
C GLN A 11 14.93 -5.71 -17.03
N GLY A 12 15.36 -4.80 -16.15
CA GLY A 12 15.59 -3.38 -16.47
C GLY A 12 14.40 -2.46 -16.18
N ALA A 13 13.27 -2.99 -15.69
CA ALA A 13 12.20 -2.18 -15.14
C ALA A 13 12.67 -1.48 -13.85
N SER A 14 12.33 -0.20 -13.71
CA SER A 14 12.48 0.56 -12.46
C SER A 14 11.16 0.65 -11.70
N ASN A 15 10.02 0.57 -12.38
CA ASN A 15 8.70 0.78 -11.79
C ASN A 15 7.69 -0.23 -12.35
N VAL A 16 7.05 -0.97 -11.46
CA VAL A 16 6.16 -2.09 -11.77
C VAL A 16 4.80 -1.83 -11.13
N LEU A 17 3.75 -1.71 -11.96
CA LEU A 17 2.38 -1.71 -11.48
C LEU A 17 1.94 -3.16 -11.25
N VAL A 18 1.42 -3.46 -10.07
CA VAL A 18 0.96 -4.79 -9.69
C VAL A 18 -0.55 -4.73 -9.51
N LEU A 19 -1.29 -5.12 -10.55
CA LEU A 19 -2.74 -5.24 -10.49
C LEU A 19 -3.10 -6.54 -9.77
N ALA A 20 -3.45 -6.43 -8.49
CA ALA A 20 -3.73 -7.57 -7.63
C ALA A 20 -4.89 -7.25 -6.67
N PRO A 21 -5.84 -8.18 -6.47
CA PRO A 21 -6.90 -8.03 -5.48
C PRO A 21 -6.37 -7.72 -4.09
N LEU A 22 -7.10 -6.91 -3.30
CA LEU A 22 -6.81 -6.71 -1.88
C LEU A 22 -7.31 -7.87 -1.01
N THR A 23 -6.87 -9.07 -1.34
CA THR A 23 -7.13 -10.33 -0.61
C THR A 23 -5.83 -10.87 0.00
N PRO A 24 -5.89 -11.78 0.98
CA PRO A 24 -4.69 -12.46 1.49
C PRO A 24 -3.88 -13.18 0.40
N ASP A 25 -4.54 -13.68 -0.65
CA ASP A 25 -3.89 -14.32 -1.79
C ASP A 25 -3.19 -13.32 -2.72
N GLY A 26 -3.85 -12.19 -3.04
CA GLY A 26 -3.24 -11.11 -3.84
C GLY A 26 -2.09 -10.42 -3.09
N ASN A 27 -2.25 -10.18 -1.79
CA ASN A 27 -1.20 -9.61 -0.93
C ASN A 27 0.02 -10.54 -0.82
N ARG A 28 -0.19 -11.85 -0.65
CA ARG A 28 0.89 -12.85 -0.68
C ARG A 28 1.62 -12.83 -2.02
N ALA A 29 0.89 -12.87 -3.14
CA ALA A 29 1.48 -12.87 -4.47
C ALA A 29 2.28 -11.59 -4.76
N HIS A 30 1.81 -10.43 -4.28
CA HIS A 30 2.58 -9.17 -4.30
C HIS A 30 3.89 -9.27 -3.49
N MET A 31 3.86 -9.83 -2.28
CA MET A 31 5.08 -10.05 -1.49
C MET A 31 6.06 -11.03 -2.17
N GLU A 32 5.56 -12.12 -2.75
CA GLU A 32 6.37 -13.07 -3.52
C GLU A 32 7.00 -12.41 -4.76
N LEU A 33 6.28 -11.50 -5.43
CA LEU A 33 6.80 -10.72 -6.56
C LEU A 33 7.90 -9.74 -6.12
N VAL A 34 7.72 -9.00 -5.02
CA VAL A 34 8.77 -8.13 -4.43
C VAL A 34 10.02 -8.96 -4.08
N ALA A 35 9.83 -10.18 -3.58
CA ALA A 35 10.90 -11.12 -3.22
C ALA A 35 11.56 -11.86 -4.41
N SER A 36 11.16 -11.57 -5.65
CA SER A 36 11.88 -12.03 -6.86
C SER A 36 13.30 -11.44 -6.90
N THR A 37 13.45 -10.18 -6.46
CA THR A 37 14.76 -9.65 -6.08
C THR A 37 15.18 -10.28 -4.77
N ARG A 38 16.29 -11.03 -4.77
CA ARG A 38 16.79 -11.80 -3.62
C ARG A 38 16.84 -10.95 -2.34
N PRO A 39 15.97 -11.19 -1.34
CA PRO A 39 15.82 -10.31 -0.19
C PRO A 39 17.14 -10.04 0.56
N GLU A 40 18.00 -11.03 0.65
CA GLU A 40 19.32 -10.91 1.30
C GLU A 40 20.24 -9.82 0.72
N ASN A 41 19.97 -9.32 -0.50
CA ASN A 41 20.71 -8.24 -1.17
C ASN A 41 19.89 -6.94 -1.32
N VAL A 42 18.75 -6.83 -0.64
CA VAL A 42 17.79 -5.73 -0.77
C VAL A 42 17.77 -4.86 0.48
N SER A 43 17.76 -3.54 0.28
CA SER A 43 17.27 -2.57 1.25
C SER A 43 15.85 -2.16 0.85
N LEU A 44 14.85 -2.56 1.65
CA LEU A 44 13.44 -2.41 1.31
C LEU A 44 12.83 -1.19 2.02
N ALA A 45 12.26 -0.26 1.25
CA ALA A 45 11.31 0.72 1.78
C ALA A 45 9.87 0.24 1.54
N ALA A 46 9.11 0.05 2.61
CA ALA A 46 7.72 -0.42 2.54
C ALA A 46 6.76 0.73 2.91
N VAL A 47 6.03 1.25 1.92
CA VAL A 47 4.93 2.21 2.11
C VAL A 47 3.64 1.43 2.31
N THR A 48 3.00 1.60 3.47
CA THR A 48 1.80 0.84 3.86
C THR A 48 0.67 1.79 4.24
N TYR A 49 -0.52 1.58 3.67
CA TYR A 49 -1.74 2.35 3.98
C TYR A 49 -2.83 1.52 4.67
N THR A 50 -2.79 0.19 4.52
CA THR A 50 -3.67 -0.78 5.20
C THR A 50 -3.05 -1.17 6.54
N GLN A 51 -1.90 -1.82 6.42
CA GLN A 51 -1.51 -2.86 7.33
C GLN A 51 -0.40 -2.34 8.25
N PRO A 52 -0.56 -2.44 9.58
CA PRO A 52 0.50 -2.07 10.51
C PRO A 52 1.78 -2.86 10.21
N PRO A 53 2.98 -2.23 10.28
CA PRO A 53 4.25 -2.87 9.94
C PRO A 53 4.50 -4.23 10.61
N GLY A 54 4.10 -4.41 11.88
CA GLY A 54 4.23 -5.69 12.58
C GLY A 54 3.41 -6.81 11.94
N GLN A 55 2.18 -6.54 11.50
CA GLN A 55 1.36 -7.52 10.78
C GLN A 55 1.95 -7.81 9.40
N TRP A 56 2.43 -6.77 8.69
CA TRP A 56 3.06 -6.91 7.37
C TRP A 56 4.31 -7.79 7.42
N LEU A 57 5.16 -7.61 8.43
CA LEU A 57 6.33 -8.46 8.68
C LEU A 57 5.93 -9.92 8.96
N GLY A 58 4.86 -10.14 9.73
CA GLY A 58 4.33 -11.48 9.99
C GLY A 58 3.75 -12.18 8.77
N ASP A 59 3.13 -11.44 7.83
CA ASP A 59 2.71 -11.97 6.53
C ASP A 59 3.90 -12.24 5.61
N TRP A 60 4.90 -11.37 5.59
CA TRP A 60 6.14 -11.54 4.83
C TRP A 60 6.92 -12.79 5.28
N GLU A 61 7.08 -12.99 6.60
CA GLU A 61 7.75 -14.18 7.13
C GLU A 61 7.00 -15.47 6.75
N ARG A 62 5.67 -15.48 6.84
CA ARG A 62 4.84 -16.64 6.44
C ARG A 62 4.85 -16.92 4.94
N SER A 63 4.99 -15.89 4.11
CA SER A 63 4.90 -16.00 2.64
C SER A 63 6.26 -16.24 1.97
N VAL A 64 7.26 -15.45 2.35
CA VAL A 64 8.58 -15.39 1.70
C VAL A 64 9.65 -16.14 2.49
N GLY A 65 9.53 -16.19 3.83
CA GLY A 65 10.46 -16.89 4.74
C GLY A 65 11.89 -16.36 4.79
N ARG A 66 12.23 -15.33 4.01
CA ARG A 66 13.56 -14.70 3.94
C ARG A 66 13.43 -13.19 4.17
N SER A 67 14.11 -12.68 5.18
CA SER A 67 14.11 -11.24 5.49
C SER A 67 15.02 -10.45 4.55
N PRO A 68 14.63 -9.21 4.15
CA PRO A 68 15.54 -8.26 3.52
C PRO A 68 16.74 -7.89 4.41
N ARG A 69 17.82 -7.33 3.84
CA ARG A 69 18.99 -6.85 4.63
C ARG A 69 18.60 -5.73 5.58
N GLU A 70 17.65 -4.89 5.20
CA GLU A 70 16.95 -3.93 6.05
C GLU A 70 15.54 -3.67 5.50
N VAL A 71 14.60 -3.32 6.38
CA VAL A 71 13.24 -2.90 6.03
C VAL A 71 12.91 -1.60 6.75
N ARG A 72 12.63 -0.54 6.01
CA ARG A 72 12.22 0.76 6.59
C ARG A 72 10.80 1.09 6.15
N PHE A 73 9.87 1.11 7.08
CA PHE A 73 8.46 1.40 6.82
C PHE A 73 8.18 2.90 6.74
N ILE A 74 7.20 3.26 5.92
CA ILE A 74 6.43 4.50 6.00
C ILE A 74 4.98 4.03 6.12
N HIS A 75 4.38 4.21 7.28
CA HIS A 75 3.00 3.82 7.56
C HIS A 75 2.12 5.06 7.45
N ALA A 76 1.45 5.18 6.31
CA ALA A 76 0.54 6.26 5.99
C ALA A 76 -0.83 5.94 6.59
N SER A 77 -1.05 6.36 7.84
CA SER A 77 -2.25 6.01 8.62
C SER A 77 -2.85 7.24 9.30
N GLY A 78 -4.15 7.47 9.11
CA GLY A 78 -4.91 8.49 9.83
C GLY A 78 -5.07 8.21 11.34
N MET A 79 -4.63 7.04 11.81
CA MET A 79 -4.54 6.74 13.24
C MET A 79 -3.45 7.58 13.90
N ALA A 80 -3.85 8.51 14.76
CA ALA A 80 -2.98 8.97 15.83
C ALA A 80 -2.65 7.77 16.73
N GLN A 81 -1.45 7.18 16.58
CA GLN A 81 -1.02 6.11 17.46
C GLN A 81 -0.91 6.65 18.89
N SER A 82 -1.43 5.89 19.86
CA SER A 82 -1.02 6.05 21.25
C SER A 82 0.49 5.86 21.34
N GLU A 83 1.17 6.60 22.23
CA GLU A 83 2.64 6.72 22.33
C GLU A 83 3.33 5.41 22.84
N THR A 84 2.97 4.25 22.30
CA THR A 84 3.40 2.93 22.80
C THR A 84 3.66 1.95 21.65
N TYR A 85 4.31 2.43 20.59
CA TYR A 85 5.22 1.59 19.79
C TYR A 85 6.67 1.80 20.27
N ASP A 86 6.87 1.67 21.59
CA ASP A 86 8.21 1.50 22.19
C ASP A 86 8.58 0.01 22.17
N GLU A 87 8.48 -0.62 20.99
CA GLU A 87 9.05 -1.94 20.73
C GLU A 87 10.45 -1.77 20.16
N GLN A 88 11.41 -2.39 20.84
CA GLN A 88 12.83 -2.38 20.52
C GLN A 88 13.08 -3.03 19.16
N THR A 89 12.95 -2.26 18.09
CA THR A 89 13.25 -2.76 16.75
C THR A 89 14.75 -3.01 16.64
N SER A 90 15.10 -4.18 16.08
CA SER A 90 16.46 -4.44 15.61
C SER A 90 16.88 -3.29 14.67
N ASN A 91 18.17 -2.93 14.63
CA ASN A 91 18.71 -1.91 13.71
C ASN A 91 18.38 -2.16 12.22
N THR A 92 17.86 -3.34 11.91
CA THR A 92 17.38 -3.84 10.62
C THR A 92 15.98 -3.35 10.23
N VAL A 93 15.15 -2.91 11.19
CA VAL A 93 13.76 -2.50 10.99
C VAL A 93 13.51 -1.13 11.59
N THR A 94 12.93 -0.21 10.83
CA THR A 94 12.45 1.07 11.34
C THR A 94 11.04 1.38 10.84
N THR A 95 10.28 2.15 11.62
CA THR A 95 8.93 2.58 11.27
C THR A 95 8.80 4.09 11.46
N GLU A 96 8.17 4.73 10.49
CA GLU A 96 7.80 6.14 10.50
C GLU A 96 6.31 6.21 10.17
N VAL A 97 5.52 6.95 10.96
CA VAL A 97 4.07 7.11 10.77
C VAL A 97 3.83 8.51 10.22
N VAL A 98 3.02 8.62 9.17
CA VAL A 98 2.81 9.86 8.39
C VAL A 98 1.34 10.06 8.03
N ASP A 99 0.96 11.30 7.73
CA ASP A 99 -0.39 11.63 7.26
C ASP A 99 -0.61 11.08 5.84
N PRO A 100 -1.59 10.16 5.62
CA PRO A 100 -1.91 9.65 4.29
C PRO A 100 -2.51 10.70 3.34
N THR A 101 -2.95 11.86 3.84
CA THR A 101 -3.46 12.98 3.03
C THR A 101 -2.37 13.93 2.53
N ASP A 102 -1.14 13.86 3.06
CA ASP A 102 0.02 14.60 2.52
C ASP A 102 1.06 13.64 1.89
N PRO A 103 1.02 13.45 0.56
CA PRO A 103 2.00 12.61 -0.13
C PRO A 103 3.45 13.10 -0.01
N MET A 104 3.70 14.33 0.43
CA MET A 104 5.06 14.83 0.68
C MET A 104 5.69 14.22 1.93
N GLU A 105 4.90 13.91 2.97
CA GLU A 105 5.40 13.17 4.15
C GLU A 105 5.84 11.75 3.79
N ILE A 106 5.31 11.18 2.70
CA ILE A 106 5.79 9.91 2.14
C ILE A 106 7.00 10.12 1.22
N ILE A 107 6.95 11.12 0.32
CA ILE A 107 8.04 11.36 -0.65
C ILE A 107 9.36 11.69 0.05
N VAL A 108 9.36 12.57 1.05
CA VAL A 108 10.62 13.10 1.61
C VAL A 108 11.47 12.00 2.29
N PRO A 109 10.95 11.23 3.27
CA PRO A 109 11.73 10.18 3.92
C PRO A 109 12.12 9.07 2.93
N LEU A 110 11.23 8.72 1.99
CA LEU A 110 11.50 7.72 0.96
C LEU A 110 12.65 8.16 0.03
N SER A 111 12.72 9.46 -0.28
CA SER A 111 13.80 10.04 -1.09
C SER A 111 15.14 10.00 -0.41
N ASP A 112 15.19 10.30 0.89
CA ASP A 112 16.43 10.28 1.65
C ASP A 112 16.94 8.84 1.84
N ARG A 113 16.05 7.87 2.07
CA ARG A 113 16.36 6.42 2.09
C ARG A 113 16.91 5.95 0.73
N LEU A 114 16.23 6.27 -0.37
CA LEU A 114 16.70 5.94 -1.73
C LEU A 114 18.07 6.56 -2.05
N LYS A 115 18.30 7.79 -1.61
CA LYS A 115 19.58 8.49 -1.79
C LYS A 115 20.70 7.85 -0.97
N GLU A 116 20.43 7.47 0.29
CA GLU A 116 21.34 6.70 1.14
C GLU A 116 21.75 5.39 0.46
N TRP A 117 20.78 4.63 -0.07
CA TRP A 117 21.01 3.32 -0.67
C TRP A 117 21.60 3.35 -2.09
N SER A 118 21.43 4.45 -2.84
CA SER A 118 21.92 4.58 -4.23
C SER A 118 23.43 4.37 -4.45
N ASN A 119 24.23 4.39 -3.37
CA ASN A 119 25.68 4.10 -3.38
C ASN A 119 26.07 2.90 -2.49
N GLY A 120 25.08 2.10 -2.07
CA GLY A 120 25.23 0.95 -1.19
C GLY A 120 25.65 -0.34 -1.90
N GLU A 121 25.82 -1.39 -1.12
CA GLU A 121 26.04 -2.76 -1.62
C GLU A 121 24.73 -3.48 -1.98
N THR A 122 23.59 -2.92 -1.60
CA THR A 122 22.24 -3.48 -1.76
C THR A 122 21.47 -2.78 -2.86
N GLN A 123 20.54 -3.52 -3.48
CA GLN A 123 19.57 -2.94 -4.40
C GLN A 123 18.48 -2.21 -3.60
N PRO A 124 18.20 -0.92 -3.89
CA PRO A 124 17.05 -0.23 -3.33
C PRO A 124 15.77 -0.84 -3.91
N VAL A 125 14.85 -1.27 -3.04
CA VAL A 125 13.51 -1.73 -3.45
C VAL A 125 12.47 -0.90 -2.72
N VAL A 126 11.41 -0.50 -3.43
CA VAL A 126 10.22 0.13 -2.86
C VAL A 126 9.03 -0.79 -3.06
N SER A 127 8.24 -1.03 -2.01
CA SER A 127 6.92 -1.66 -2.10
C SER A 127 5.87 -0.67 -1.62
N VAL A 128 4.86 -0.39 -2.44
CA VAL A 128 3.72 0.47 -2.10
C VAL A 128 2.46 -0.37 -2.05
N GLN A 129 1.88 -0.48 -0.85
CA GLN A 129 0.67 -1.26 -0.57
C GLN A 129 -0.36 -0.34 0.13
N THR A 130 -1.27 0.31 -0.60
CA THR A 130 -1.65 0.12 -2.01
C THR A 130 -2.04 1.47 -2.65
N LEU A 131 -1.84 1.61 -3.96
CA LEU A 131 -2.27 2.78 -4.74
C LEU A 131 -3.77 3.03 -4.62
N THR A 132 -4.55 1.96 -4.47
CA THR A 132 -6.01 2.05 -4.30
C THR A 132 -6.39 3.03 -3.20
N VAL A 133 -5.58 3.11 -2.15
CA VAL A 133 -5.89 3.88 -0.95
C VAL A 133 -5.37 5.30 -1.04
N LEU A 134 -4.19 5.48 -1.64
CA LEU A 134 -3.74 6.82 -2.03
C LEU A 134 -4.86 7.55 -2.82
N LEU A 135 -5.50 6.85 -3.76
CA LEU A 135 -6.62 7.35 -4.57
C LEU A 135 -7.94 7.56 -3.79
N GLU A 136 -8.03 7.07 -2.54
CA GLU A 136 -9.13 7.32 -1.61
C GLU A 136 -8.85 8.52 -0.68
N TYR A 137 -7.58 8.77 -0.34
CA TYR A 137 -7.15 9.87 0.52
C TYR A 137 -6.91 11.19 -0.23
N VAL A 138 -6.43 11.15 -1.48
CA VAL A 138 -6.14 12.35 -2.28
C VAL A 138 -6.75 12.26 -3.68
N ASP A 139 -7.01 13.42 -4.30
CA ASP A 139 -7.52 13.48 -5.67
C ASP A 139 -6.56 12.85 -6.70
N PHE A 140 -7.11 12.44 -7.85
CA PHE A 140 -6.36 11.74 -8.89
C PHE A 140 -5.16 12.54 -9.41
N ASP A 141 -5.29 13.86 -9.62
CA ASP A 141 -4.20 14.70 -10.11
C ASP A 141 -3.04 14.78 -9.10
N THR A 142 -3.37 14.75 -7.80
CA THR A 142 -2.41 14.73 -6.69
C THR A 142 -1.75 13.36 -6.54
N ALA A 143 -2.51 12.26 -6.62
CA ALA A 143 -1.98 10.91 -6.64
C ALA A 143 -1.06 10.68 -7.86
N PHE A 144 -1.49 11.06 -9.06
CA PHE A 144 -0.72 10.92 -10.30
C PHE A 144 0.60 11.71 -10.24
N ARG A 145 0.55 12.95 -9.74
CA ARG A 145 1.74 13.79 -9.51
C ARG A 145 2.69 13.21 -8.47
N TYR A 146 2.17 12.66 -7.36
CA TYR A 146 2.97 11.94 -6.36
C TYR A 146 3.67 10.74 -6.98
N LEU A 147 2.93 9.89 -7.71
CA LEU A 147 3.48 8.70 -8.35
C LEU A 147 4.53 9.05 -9.40
N HIS A 148 4.27 10.04 -10.25
CA HIS A 148 5.24 10.52 -11.24
C HIS A 148 6.54 11.03 -10.61
N ILE A 149 6.48 11.70 -9.46
CA ILE A 149 7.68 12.11 -8.70
C ILE A 149 8.40 10.88 -8.14
N LEU A 150 7.66 9.93 -7.57
CA LEU A 150 8.22 8.75 -6.92
C LEU A 150 8.87 7.79 -7.92
N THR A 151 8.24 7.48 -9.04
CA THR A 151 8.77 6.56 -10.05
C THR A 151 10.08 7.07 -10.66
N HIS A 152 10.19 8.39 -10.90
CA HIS A 152 11.44 9.02 -11.29
C HIS A 152 12.52 9.00 -10.20
N ARG A 153 12.18 9.13 -8.92
CA ARG A 153 13.16 9.05 -7.82
C ARG A 153 13.72 7.64 -7.62
N ILE A 154 12.87 6.62 -7.77
CA ILE A 154 13.28 5.21 -7.73
C ILE A 154 14.26 4.90 -8.88
N GLN A 155 13.88 5.29 -10.10
CA GLN A 155 14.74 5.15 -11.29
C GLN A 155 16.09 5.89 -11.12
N ALA A 156 16.06 7.13 -10.61
CA ALA A 156 17.28 7.91 -10.38
C ALA A 156 18.21 7.33 -9.30
N ALA A 157 17.67 6.54 -8.37
CA ALA A 157 18.45 5.82 -7.36
C ALA A 157 18.94 4.43 -7.82
N GLY A 158 18.59 4.00 -9.04
CA GLY A 158 18.86 2.64 -9.54
C GLY A 158 18.07 1.56 -8.81
N GLY A 159 16.95 1.93 -8.18
CA GLY A 159 16.06 1.01 -7.48
C GLY A 159 14.96 0.41 -8.35
N ILE A 160 14.17 -0.48 -7.76
CA ILE A 160 12.94 -1.01 -8.36
C ILE A 160 11.74 -0.79 -7.42
N GLY A 161 10.63 -0.29 -7.96
CA GLY A 161 9.39 -0.02 -7.23
C GLY A 161 8.28 -0.95 -7.66
N TYR A 162 7.60 -1.59 -6.70
CA TYR A 162 6.41 -2.40 -6.89
C TYR A 162 5.20 -1.72 -6.26
N PHE A 163 4.18 -1.45 -7.06
CA PHE A 163 3.03 -0.65 -6.64
C PHE A 163 1.75 -1.46 -6.78
N GLN A 164 1.18 -1.94 -5.67
CA GLN A 164 -0.05 -2.71 -5.69
C GLN A 164 -1.26 -1.80 -5.97
N MET A 165 -2.21 -2.28 -6.78
CA MET A 165 -3.50 -1.64 -7.02
C MET A 165 -4.56 -2.70 -7.29
N ASP A 166 -5.76 -2.54 -6.74
CA ASP A 166 -6.91 -3.42 -7.03
C ASP A 166 -7.64 -2.96 -8.30
N PRO A 167 -7.62 -3.74 -9.40
CA PRO A 167 -8.22 -3.30 -10.66
C PRO A 167 -9.76 -3.27 -10.64
N ASP A 168 -10.42 -3.95 -9.69
CA ASP A 168 -11.89 -3.99 -9.60
C ASP A 168 -12.48 -2.83 -8.80
N ILE A 169 -11.65 -2.11 -8.02
CA ILE A 169 -12.09 -0.93 -7.26
C ILE A 169 -12.17 0.30 -8.15
N HIS A 170 -11.23 0.44 -9.09
CA HIS A 170 -11.13 1.59 -9.97
C HIS A 170 -11.79 1.34 -11.32
N ASP A 171 -12.15 2.41 -12.01
CA ASP A 171 -12.61 2.30 -13.38
C ASP A 171 -11.43 2.05 -14.36
N PRO A 172 -11.70 1.59 -15.59
CA PRO A 172 -10.66 1.33 -16.57
C PRO A 172 -9.88 2.57 -17.04
N GLU A 173 -10.46 3.78 -17.00
CA GLU A 173 -9.79 5.01 -17.43
C GLU A 173 -8.74 5.44 -16.40
N THR A 174 -9.09 5.44 -15.11
CA THR A 174 -8.15 5.60 -13.98
C THR A 174 -7.00 4.61 -14.09
N THR A 175 -7.31 3.31 -14.29
CA THR A 175 -6.30 2.25 -14.35
C THR A 175 -5.38 2.40 -15.57
N ASN A 176 -5.94 2.64 -16.77
CA ASN A 176 -5.15 2.83 -17.99
C ASN A 176 -4.29 4.09 -17.95
N THR A 177 -4.78 5.17 -17.33
CA THR A 177 -4.00 6.39 -17.15
C THR A 177 -2.82 6.14 -16.21
N LEU A 178 -3.03 5.44 -15.09
CA LEU A 178 -1.95 5.08 -14.17
C LEU A 178 -0.92 4.14 -14.79
N LYS A 179 -1.33 3.18 -15.65
CA LYS A 179 -0.41 2.30 -16.39
C LYS A 179 0.72 3.07 -17.09
N THR A 180 0.48 4.31 -17.55
CA THR A 180 1.49 5.15 -18.23
C THR A 180 2.66 5.63 -17.37
N LEU A 181 2.61 5.47 -16.03
CA LEU A 181 3.66 5.89 -15.10
C LEU A 181 4.70 4.80 -14.78
N PHE A 182 4.49 3.58 -15.28
CA PHE A 182 5.28 2.40 -14.96
C PHE A 182 6.00 1.87 -16.20
N ASP A 183 6.94 0.94 -16.04
CA ASP A 183 7.65 0.28 -17.14
C ASP A 183 6.98 -1.05 -17.52
N VAL A 184 6.46 -1.77 -16.52
CA VAL A 184 5.79 -3.08 -16.66
C VAL A 184 4.53 -3.11 -15.80
N VAL A 185 3.50 -3.76 -16.31
CA VAL A 185 2.29 -4.16 -15.57
C VAL A 185 2.35 -5.66 -15.31
N VAL A 186 2.20 -6.06 -14.05
CA VAL A 186 1.96 -7.45 -13.64
C VAL A 186 0.51 -7.55 -13.19
N GLU A 187 -0.28 -8.42 -13.80
CA GLU A 187 -1.67 -8.68 -13.41
C GLU A 187 -1.75 -10.05 -12.72
N ILE A 188 -2.36 -10.10 -11.54
CA ILE A 188 -2.43 -11.27 -10.66
C ILE A 188 -3.89 -11.69 -10.51
N SER A 189 -4.20 -12.93 -10.84
CA SER A 189 -5.53 -13.54 -10.71
C SER A 189 -6.06 -13.55 -9.26
N ASP A 190 -7.38 -13.58 -9.08
CA ASP A 190 -8.11 -13.60 -7.78
C ASP A 190 -7.51 -14.50 -6.69
N ASN A 191 -7.02 -15.69 -7.06
CA ASN A 191 -6.46 -16.72 -6.18
C ASN A 191 -4.92 -16.64 -6.00
N GLY A 192 -4.28 -15.59 -6.52
CA GLY A 192 -2.84 -15.37 -6.49
C GLY A 192 -1.98 -16.32 -7.35
N ALA A 193 -2.57 -17.25 -8.11
CA ALA A 193 -1.83 -18.36 -8.74
C ALA A 193 -1.33 -18.10 -10.18
N GLU A 194 -2.01 -17.23 -10.94
CA GLU A 194 -1.67 -16.88 -12.32
C GLU A 194 -1.26 -15.41 -12.41
N TRP A 195 -0.06 -15.16 -12.93
CA TRP A 195 0.54 -13.81 -13.07
C TRP A 195 0.88 -13.55 -14.54
N THR A 196 0.31 -12.52 -15.14
CA THR A 196 0.62 -12.09 -16.52
C THR A 196 1.44 -10.81 -16.52
N THR A 197 2.31 -10.67 -17.52
CA THR A 197 3.24 -9.56 -17.69
C THR A 197 2.96 -8.84 -19.01
N THR A 198 2.79 -7.52 -18.95
CA THR A 198 2.55 -6.65 -20.11
C THR A 198 3.44 -5.42 -20.02
N PRO A 199 4.20 -5.04 -21.07
CA PRO A 199 4.89 -3.77 -21.09
C PRO A 199 3.90 -2.62 -20.87
N ALA A 200 4.27 -1.65 -20.05
CA ALA A 200 3.43 -0.48 -19.84
C ALA A 200 3.48 0.43 -21.09
N TYR A 201 2.48 0.24 -21.97
CA TYR A 201 2.26 0.99 -23.21
C TYR A 201 3.35 0.83 -24.29
N SER A 202 3.08 -0.03 -25.28
CA SER A 202 3.65 0.10 -26.62
C SER A 202 2.61 0.78 -27.54
N PRO A 203 2.92 1.89 -28.22
CA PRO A 203 1.96 2.64 -29.03
C PRO A 203 1.50 1.94 -30.32
N ASP A 204 1.90 0.68 -30.56
CA ASP A 204 1.67 -0.04 -31.82
C ASP A 204 0.47 -1.01 -31.80
N ASP A 205 -0.10 -1.35 -30.63
CA ASP A 205 -1.11 -2.41 -30.52
C ASP A 205 -2.53 -2.03 -31.00
N GLU A 206 -2.85 -0.74 -31.19
CA GLU A 206 -4.14 -0.33 -31.81
C GLU A 206 -4.17 -0.52 -33.34
N ALA A 207 -3.05 -0.87 -33.98
CA ALA A 207 -2.97 -1.01 -35.44
C ALA A 207 -3.38 -2.39 -36.00
N SER A 208 -3.74 -3.35 -35.15
CA SER A 208 -3.83 -4.77 -35.53
C SER A 208 -5.20 -5.44 -35.40
N GLU A 209 -6.31 -4.69 -35.34
CA GLU A 209 -7.65 -5.33 -35.40
C GLU A 209 -8.78 -4.52 -36.09
N SER A 210 -8.54 -4.04 -37.32
CA SER A 210 -9.55 -4.08 -38.40
C SER A 210 -8.99 -3.58 -39.73
N ASN A 211 -9.17 -4.35 -40.81
CA ASN A 211 -8.95 -3.88 -42.17
C ASN A 211 -10.18 -4.23 -43.03
N GLU A 212 -10.51 -3.32 -43.96
CA GLU A 212 -11.64 -3.37 -44.91
C GLU A 212 -13.04 -3.23 -44.25
N THR A 213 -13.82 -2.18 -44.53
CA THR A 213 -14.12 -1.63 -45.86
C THR A 213 -14.13 -0.10 -45.89
N GLU A 214 -13.57 0.50 -46.94
CA GLU A 214 -13.67 1.93 -47.22
C GLU A 214 -15.09 2.33 -47.69
N GLU A 215 -15.66 3.42 -47.15
CA GLU A 215 -16.46 4.35 -47.97
C GLU A 215 -16.30 5.79 -47.43
N SER A 216 -16.28 6.76 -48.34
CA SER A 216 -15.74 8.10 -48.07
C SER A 216 -16.81 9.19 -47.91
N ALA A 217 -16.62 10.08 -46.92
CA ALA A 217 -17.31 11.37 -46.85
C ALA A 217 -16.45 12.42 -46.11
N GLU A 218 -16.13 13.52 -46.78
CA GLU A 218 -15.43 14.67 -46.18
C GLU A 218 -16.39 15.52 -45.33
N SER A 219 -15.96 16.02 -44.17
CA SER A 219 -15.66 17.47 -43.97
C SER A 219 -15.65 17.97 -42.51
N ASN A 220 -14.74 18.92 -42.27
CA ASN A 220 -14.72 19.98 -41.25
C ASN A 220 -14.61 19.71 -39.72
N ASP A 221 -13.39 19.96 -39.23
CA ASP A 221 -13.02 21.04 -38.30
C ASP A 221 -13.56 21.01 -36.85
N LYS A 222 -12.70 20.50 -35.92
CA LYS A 222 -12.07 21.29 -34.84
C LYS A 222 -11.11 20.43 -34.01
N PRO A 223 -10.01 20.98 -33.46
CA PRO A 223 -9.25 20.30 -32.41
C PRO A 223 -10.05 20.37 -31.09
N SER A 224 -10.30 19.22 -30.47
CA SER A 224 -10.83 19.13 -29.11
C SER A 224 -9.69 19.33 -28.10
N ASP A 225 -9.82 20.33 -27.22
CA ASP A 225 -8.90 20.54 -26.10
C ASP A 225 -8.96 19.35 -25.13
N GLY A 226 -7.92 18.51 -25.14
CA GLY A 226 -7.69 17.46 -24.15
C GLY A 226 -6.86 17.99 -22.96
N PRO A 227 -7.12 17.51 -21.72
CA PRO A 227 -6.49 18.05 -20.50
C PRO A 227 -4.95 17.87 -20.44
N LEU A 228 -4.41 16.95 -21.24
CA LEU A 228 -3.00 16.54 -21.21
C LEU A 228 -2.01 17.57 -21.80
N SER A 229 -2.49 18.63 -22.47
CA SER A 229 -1.62 19.70 -22.97
C SER A 229 -1.11 20.64 -21.87
N SER A 230 -1.84 20.77 -20.76
CA SER A 230 -1.55 21.71 -19.68
C SER A 230 -0.43 21.24 -18.74
N ILE A 231 -0.39 19.94 -18.44
CA ILE A 231 0.45 19.36 -17.37
C ILE A 231 1.96 19.50 -17.69
N ARG A 232 2.33 19.45 -18.98
CA ARG A 232 3.74 19.57 -19.42
C ARG A 232 4.36 20.95 -19.19
N SER A 233 3.54 22.00 -19.08
CA SER A 233 4.02 23.39 -18.96
C SER A 233 4.39 23.78 -17.52
N VAL A 234 3.64 23.28 -16.53
CA VAL A 234 3.74 23.74 -15.13
C VAL A 234 4.95 23.16 -14.38
N LEU A 235 5.39 21.95 -14.73
CA LEU A 235 6.37 21.20 -13.94
C LEU A 235 7.83 21.65 -14.12
N SER A 236 8.11 22.61 -15.01
CA SER A 236 9.47 23.17 -15.20
C SER A 236 9.82 24.29 -14.20
N GLY A 237 8.86 24.79 -13.42
CA GLY A 237 8.99 26.05 -12.67
C GLY A 237 9.25 25.95 -11.16
N LEU A 238 9.32 24.75 -10.57
CA LEU A 238 9.22 24.56 -9.11
C LEU A 238 10.54 24.43 -8.34
N PHE A 239 11.70 24.43 -9.00
CA PHE A 239 13.01 24.21 -8.34
C PHE A 239 13.98 25.38 -8.48
N GLU A 240 13.74 26.47 -7.73
CA GLU A 240 14.74 27.54 -7.55
C GLU A 240 14.58 28.25 -6.18
N ARG A 241 15.62 28.16 -5.33
CA ARG A 241 15.82 28.71 -3.94
C ARG A 241 15.40 27.81 -2.76
N LYS A 242 16.06 27.86 -1.60
CA LYS A 242 17.40 28.37 -1.21
C LYS A 242 17.74 27.90 0.23
N LYS A 243 18.97 27.46 0.47
CA LYS A 243 19.55 27.10 1.78
C LYS A 243 19.47 28.24 2.83
N PRO A 244 19.41 27.89 4.12
CA PRO A 244 20.39 28.43 5.07
C PRO A 244 21.15 27.33 5.84
N GLU A 245 22.13 27.73 6.64
CA GLU A 245 23.12 26.88 7.32
C GLU A 245 23.07 27.07 8.84
N ASP A 246 23.60 26.07 9.55
CA ASP A 246 24.22 26.08 10.89
C ASP A 246 23.69 26.99 12.01
N GLU A 247 23.41 26.37 13.17
CA GLU A 247 24.19 26.71 14.38
C GLU A 247 24.29 25.53 15.37
N LYS A 248 25.42 25.43 16.08
CA LYS A 248 25.69 24.44 17.15
C LYS A 248 25.52 25.09 18.52
N GLY A 249 25.03 24.33 19.52
CA GLY A 249 24.95 24.79 20.91
C GLY A 249 24.99 23.63 21.92
N GLU A 250 26.18 23.29 22.36
CA GLU A 250 26.48 22.28 23.40
C GLU A 250 26.32 22.87 24.81
N THR A 251 25.89 22.08 25.83
CA THR A 251 26.51 21.99 27.19
C THR A 251 25.63 21.22 28.21
N THR A 252 26.33 20.51 29.11
CA THR A 252 25.94 19.55 30.16
C THR A 252 25.41 20.12 31.49
N VAL A 253 24.97 19.19 32.38
CA VAL A 253 25.16 19.08 33.88
C VAL A 253 23.85 18.58 34.53
N ALA A 254 23.72 17.30 34.96
CA ALA A 254 23.99 16.73 36.31
C ALA A 254 23.24 17.44 37.49
N THR A 255 22.73 16.84 38.57
CA THR A 255 22.93 15.56 39.32
C THR A 255 21.69 15.36 40.25
N THR A 256 21.20 14.17 40.63
CA THR A 256 21.35 13.49 41.96
C THR A 256 20.05 12.67 42.20
N THR A 257 20.04 11.33 42.17
CA THR A 257 20.17 10.37 43.30
C THR A 257 19.11 10.44 44.40
N GLU A 258 18.29 9.39 44.56
CA GLU A 258 17.95 8.76 45.86
C GLU A 258 17.35 7.35 45.69
N GLU A 259 17.37 6.54 46.75
CA GLU A 259 16.90 5.13 46.78
C GLU A 259 15.75 4.96 47.83
N SER A 260 15.25 3.78 48.29
CA SER A 260 15.55 2.34 48.18
C SER A 260 14.33 1.56 48.77
N PRO A 261 14.27 0.20 48.84
CA PRO A 261 14.32 -0.86 47.82
C PRO A 261 13.17 -1.90 48.00
N GLN A 262 13.27 -3.07 47.33
CA GLN A 262 12.55 -4.35 47.62
C GLN A 262 11.04 -4.40 47.25
N GLN A 263 10.42 -5.56 46.95
CA GLN A 263 10.84 -6.95 47.16
C GLN A 263 10.33 -7.90 46.05
N THR A 264 11.07 -8.98 45.79
CA THR A 264 10.75 -10.01 44.78
C THR A 264 9.89 -11.12 45.40
N GLU A 265 8.82 -11.56 44.75
CA GLU A 265 8.24 -12.89 45.03
C GLU A 265 7.69 -13.57 43.78
N GLN A 266 8.32 -14.68 43.40
CA GLN A 266 7.91 -15.53 42.28
C GLN A 266 6.81 -16.49 42.73
N ARG A 267 5.74 -16.64 41.93
CA ARG A 267 4.78 -17.74 42.12
C ARG A 267 4.50 -18.44 40.79
N ARG A 268 5.08 -19.63 40.62
CA ARG A 268 4.72 -20.59 39.57
C ARG A 268 3.58 -21.47 40.05
N GLU A 269 2.62 -21.78 39.16
CA GLU A 269 1.92 -23.06 38.96
C GLU A 269 0.55 -22.80 38.29
N PRO A 270 -0.02 -23.77 37.53
CA PRO A 270 0.59 -24.93 36.88
C PRO A 270 0.30 -25.00 35.36
N GLU A 271 0.99 -25.91 34.66
CA GLU A 271 0.73 -26.22 33.25
C GLU A 271 -0.66 -26.86 33.06
N GLN A 272 -1.44 -26.34 32.10
CA GLN A 272 -2.60 -27.05 31.56
C GLN A 272 -2.20 -27.70 30.22
N PRO A 273 -2.71 -28.91 29.90
CA PRO A 273 -2.42 -29.55 28.62
C PRO A 273 -3.05 -28.76 27.46
N PRO A 274 -2.50 -28.84 26.23
CA PRO A 274 -3.06 -28.13 25.09
C PRO A 274 -4.45 -28.70 24.76
N VAL A 275 -5.48 -27.92 25.06
CA VAL A 275 -6.84 -28.19 24.61
C VAL A 275 -6.87 -27.90 23.11
N GLY A 276 -7.36 -28.83 22.29
CA GLY A 276 -7.29 -28.70 20.84
C GLY A 276 -8.16 -27.56 20.31
N ASN A 277 -7.58 -26.70 19.46
CA ASN A 277 -8.25 -25.62 18.72
C ASN A 277 -9.28 -26.18 17.72
N LEU A 278 -10.47 -26.55 18.21
CA LEU A 278 -11.63 -26.98 17.42
C LEU A 278 -12.97 -26.45 17.99
N ALA A 279 -12.94 -25.49 18.91
CA ALA A 279 -14.12 -24.95 19.59
C ALA A 279 -14.32 -23.43 19.42
N ASP A 280 -13.30 -22.68 19.02
CA ASP A 280 -13.36 -21.21 18.96
C ASP A 280 -14.04 -20.68 17.68
N GLU A 281 -14.11 -21.47 16.60
CA GLU A 281 -14.80 -21.08 15.36
C GLU A 281 -16.34 -21.02 15.49
N GLU A 282 -16.94 -21.77 16.43
CA GLU A 282 -18.40 -21.87 16.59
C GLU A 282 -19.02 -20.84 17.57
N MET A 283 -18.20 -20.00 18.23
CA MET A 283 -18.69 -18.99 19.18
C MET A 283 -18.50 -17.54 18.75
N LEU A 284 -17.82 -17.27 17.63
CA LEU A 284 -17.70 -15.93 17.07
C LEU A 284 -19.08 -15.42 16.62
N THR A 285 -19.51 -14.29 17.17
CA THR A 285 -20.70 -13.58 16.67
C THR A 285 -20.50 -13.12 15.23
N ASP A 286 -21.59 -12.86 14.49
CA ASP A 286 -21.51 -12.35 13.12
C ASP A 286 -20.64 -11.07 13.01
N GLU A 287 -20.62 -10.26 14.06
CA GLU A 287 -19.87 -9.00 14.16
C GLU A 287 -18.37 -9.26 14.41
N GLU A 288 -18.03 -10.22 15.28
CA GLU A 288 -16.66 -10.70 15.47
C GLU A 288 -16.11 -11.41 14.23
N ARG A 289 -16.94 -12.13 13.47
CA ARG A 289 -16.54 -12.71 12.18
C ARG A 289 -16.24 -11.65 11.13
N ILE A 290 -17.05 -10.59 11.02
CA ILE A 290 -16.72 -9.44 10.16
C ILE A 290 -15.42 -8.78 10.64
N ARG A 291 -15.27 -8.54 11.95
CA ARG A 291 -14.05 -7.94 12.53
C ARG A 291 -12.80 -8.77 12.21
N SER A 292 -12.88 -10.09 12.35
CA SER A 292 -11.79 -11.01 12.04
C SER A 292 -11.42 -10.99 10.55
N LEU A 293 -12.41 -10.94 9.65
CA LEU A 293 -12.18 -10.76 8.21
C LEU A 293 -11.52 -9.40 7.90
N LEU A 294 -12.02 -8.30 8.47
CA LEU A 294 -11.41 -6.98 8.29
C LEU A 294 -9.94 -6.97 8.76
N ILE A 295 -9.62 -7.56 9.92
CA ILE A 295 -8.25 -7.68 10.42
C ILE A 295 -7.38 -8.52 9.47
N GLN A 296 -7.89 -9.66 8.99
CA GLN A 296 -7.19 -10.54 8.05
C GLN A 296 -6.92 -9.86 6.70
N TYR A 297 -7.77 -8.94 6.27
CA TYR A 297 -7.64 -8.17 5.03
C TYR A 297 -6.90 -6.82 5.25
N GLY A 298 -6.28 -6.61 6.41
CA GLY A 298 -5.44 -5.44 6.70
C GLY A 298 -6.23 -4.21 7.16
N GLY A 299 -7.25 -4.43 7.99
CA GLY A 299 -8.12 -3.39 8.57
C GLY A 299 -9.36 -3.06 7.73
N ARG A 300 -9.48 -3.58 6.50
CA ARG A 300 -10.59 -3.27 5.58
C ARG A 300 -10.80 -4.27 4.47
N MET A 301 -12.01 -4.26 3.88
CA MET A 301 -12.46 -5.26 2.92
C MET A 301 -13.61 -4.73 2.06
N LYS A 302 -13.74 -5.13 0.78
CA LYS A 302 -14.93 -4.76 -0.01
C LYS A 302 -16.16 -5.41 0.61
N GLN A 303 -17.29 -4.71 0.66
CA GLN A 303 -18.56 -5.30 1.10
C GLN A 303 -18.98 -6.52 0.23
N ALA A 304 -18.52 -6.55 -1.03
CA ALA A 304 -18.66 -7.71 -1.91
C ALA A 304 -17.89 -8.93 -1.39
N ASP A 305 -16.62 -8.77 -1.01
CA ASP A 305 -15.77 -9.86 -0.55
C ASP A 305 -16.27 -10.42 0.79
N ILE A 306 -16.75 -9.56 1.71
CA ILE A 306 -17.44 -10.01 2.93
C ILE A 306 -18.64 -10.92 2.58
N THR A 307 -19.38 -10.60 1.50
CA THR A 307 -20.50 -11.43 1.02
C THR A 307 -20.01 -12.80 0.52
N THR A 308 -18.86 -12.85 -0.15
CA THR A 308 -18.22 -14.08 -0.64
C THR A 308 -17.71 -14.94 0.53
N GLU A 309 -16.84 -14.41 1.38
CA GLU A 309 -16.16 -15.14 2.48
C GLU A 309 -17.13 -15.62 3.58
N THR A 310 -18.22 -14.87 3.82
CA THR A 310 -19.24 -15.30 4.77
C THR A 310 -20.31 -16.20 4.13
N SER A 311 -20.40 -16.21 2.80
CA SER A 311 -21.53 -16.77 2.04
C SER A 311 -22.91 -16.23 2.46
N TRP A 312 -22.96 -15.06 3.12
CA TRP A 312 -24.22 -14.41 3.51
C TRP A 312 -24.87 -13.68 2.33
N SER A 313 -26.16 -13.35 2.44
CA SER A 313 -26.80 -12.50 1.42
C SER A 313 -26.31 -11.04 1.53
N LYS A 314 -26.21 -10.33 0.40
CA LYS A 314 -25.87 -8.88 0.36
C LYS A 314 -26.72 -8.05 1.35
N SER A 315 -28.01 -8.39 1.47
CA SER A 315 -28.95 -7.77 2.41
C SER A 315 -28.70 -8.11 3.88
N THR A 316 -28.05 -9.21 4.19
CA THR A 316 -27.67 -9.60 5.56
C THR A 316 -26.35 -8.95 5.94
N VAL A 317 -25.35 -9.02 5.05
CA VAL A 317 -24.09 -8.26 5.19
C VAL A 317 -24.40 -6.77 5.41
N SER A 318 -25.20 -6.14 4.55
CA SER A 318 -25.53 -4.71 4.71
C SER A 318 -26.21 -4.36 6.02
N ARG A 319 -27.04 -5.25 6.59
CA ARG A 319 -27.70 -5.02 7.89
C ARG A 319 -26.73 -5.18 9.07
N LYS A 320 -25.79 -6.11 8.96
CA LYS A 320 -24.74 -6.32 9.97
C LYS A 320 -23.76 -5.16 10.00
N LEU A 321 -23.31 -4.72 8.81
CA LEU A 321 -22.45 -3.55 8.69
C LEU A 321 -23.11 -2.30 9.28
N SER A 322 -24.37 -2.01 8.95
CA SER A 322 -25.06 -0.85 9.56
C SER A 322 -25.19 -0.93 11.08
N LYS A 323 -25.33 -2.13 11.67
CA LYS A 323 -25.29 -2.28 13.13
C LYS A 323 -23.88 -2.04 13.71
N MET A 324 -22.82 -2.40 12.99
CA MET A 324 -21.45 -2.13 13.42
C MET A 324 -21.08 -0.64 13.25
N GLU A 325 -21.62 0.05 12.25
CA GLU A 325 -21.54 1.52 12.13
C GLU A 325 -22.28 2.22 13.27
N GLU A 326 -23.51 1.78 13.61
CA GLU A 326 -24.26 2.28 14.77
C GLU A 326 -23.51 2.09 16.12
N ASN A 327 -22.62 1.11 16.18
CA ASN A 327 -21.76 0.82 17.34
C ASN A 327 -20.40 1.56 17.30
N ASP A 328 -20.11 2.36 16.28
CA ASP A 328 -18.80 3.01 16.05
C ASP A 328 -17.63 1.98 15.93
N GLU A 329 -17.90 0.80 15.36
CA GLU A 329 -16.89 -0.26 15.17
C GLU A 329 -16.27 -0.25 13.76
N ILE A 330 -17.00 0.28 12.77
CA ILE A 330 -16.61 0.34 11.37
C ILE A 330 -17.18 1.59 10.69
N THR A 331 -16.61 1.94 9.53
CA THR A 331 -17.17 2.92 8.59
C THR A 331 -17.20 2.36 7.18
N ARG A 332 -18.18 2.78 6.37
CA ARG A 332 -18.24 2.47 4.93
C ARG A 332 -18.00 3.70 4.08
N VAL A 333 -17.08 3.59 3.13
CA VAL A 333 -16.85 4.59 2.09
C VAL A 333 -17.30 4.02 0.75
N GLN A 334 -18.03 4.81 -0.04
CA GLN A 334 -18.46 4.42 -1.38
C GLN A 334 -17.34 4.71 -2.39
N ILE A 335 -16.73 3.66 -2.94
CA ILE A 335 -15.65 3.77 -3.94
C ILE A 335 -16.15 3.16 -5.26
N GLY A 336 -16.18 3.99 -6.31
CA GLY A 336 -16.63 3.59 -7.65
C GLY A 336 -18.04 3.00 -7.65
N ARG A 337 -18.14 1.69 -7.90
CA ARG A 337 -19.41 0.92 -7.95
C ARG A 337 -19.69 0.09 -6.69
N GLY A 338 -18.85 0.19 -5.66
CA GLY A 338 -18.92 -0.63 -4.45
C GLY A 338 -18.78 0.18 -3.16
N ASN A 339 -18.81 -0.52 -2.04
CA ASN A 339 -18.49 0.01 -0.71
C ASN A 339 -17.25 -0.69 -0.19
N LEU A 340 -16.29 0.07 0.29
CA LEU A 340 -15.16 -0.42 1.07
C LEU A 340 -15.48 -0.24 2.57
N VAL A 341 -15.26 -1.29 3.35
CA VAL A 341 -15.56 -1.33 4.79
C VAL A 341 -14.26 -1.20 5.57
N PHE A 342 -14.18 -0.26 6.48
CA PHE A 342 -13.02 0.04 7.33
C PHE A 342 -13.33 -0.32 8.77
N LEU A 343 -12.38 -0.94 9.49
CA LEU A 343 -12.43 -1.01 10.96
C LEU A 343 -12.17 0.39 11.53
N ASN A 344 -12.97 0.86 12.51
CA ASN A 344 -12.81 2.21 13.05
C ASN A 344 -11.37 2.45 13.57
N GLY A 345 -10.88 3.67 13.35
CA GLY A 345 -9.47 4.06 13.39
C GLY A 345 -8.79 4.00 12.02
N SER A 346 -9.20 3.09 11.13
CA SER A 346 -8.50 2.86 9.84
C SER A 346 -8.91 3.82 8.72
N GLU A 347 -9.61 4.90 9.04
CA GLU A 347 -10.40 5.71 8.10
C GLU A 347 -9.63 6.90 7.50
N PRO A 348 -10.03 7.37 6.30
CA PRO A 348 -9.72 8.71 5.83
C PRO A 348 -10.61 9.76 6.51
N GLU A 349 -10.01 10.81 7.09
CA GLU A 349 -10.78 11.97 7.60
C GLU A 349 -11.64 12.64 6.51
N ALA A 350 -11.24 12.53 5.24
CA ALA A 350 -12.02 12.94 4.07
C ALA A 350 -13.39 12.22 3.95
N SER A 351 -13.60 11.12 4.67
CA SER A 351 -14.86 10.36 4.73
C SER A 351 -15.88 10.95 5.71
N LYS A 352 -15.48 11.89 6.58
CA LYS A 352 -16.41 12.60 7.46
C LYS A 352 -17.34 13.47 6.61
N SER A 353 -18.61 13.06 6.54
CA SER A 353 -19.64 13.74 5.78
C SER A 353 -19.69 15.24 6.14
N PRO A 354 -19.68 16.18 5.17
CA PRO A 354 -19.71 17.63 5.43
C PRO A 354 -21.06 18.14 5.97
N PHE A 355 -21.88 17.25 6.53
CA PHE A 355 -23.23 17.50 7.04
C PHE A 355 -23.43 17.15 8.52
N GLU A 356 -22.39 16.67 9.22
CA GLU A 356 -22.39 16.61 10.69
C GLU A 356 -21.64 17.84 11.26
N ALA A 357 -22.41 18.78 11.81
CA ALA A 357 -21.98 20.04 12.40
C ALA A 357 -22.81 20.35 13.67
#